data_AF-A0A1D2TI61-F1
#
_entry.id   AF-A0A1D2TI61-F1
#
_cell.length_a   1.000
_cell.length_b   1.000
_cell.length_c   1.000
_cell.angle_alpha   90.00
_cell.angle_beta   90.00
_cell.angle_gamma   90.00
#
_symmetry.space_group_name_H-M   'P 1'
#
loop_
_entity.id
_entity.type
_entity.pdbx_description
1 polymer ?
#
loop_
_entity_poly.entity_id
_entity_poly.type
_entity_poly.pdbx_seq_one_letter_code
_entity_poly.pdbx_strand_id
1 'polypeptide(L)'
;MKILVCISKTPDTTAKIAFTDNNTKFDTSGVQWIINPNDEYYALVRAIELKEADASATIHLINVGGADSDAILRKAFALGGDEGIRVNAENSDSFGIASQIANVAKQGAYDLIFLGKETIDYNGSSVGGMVAELLSLPYVSLATKFELNGTTATITREIEGGEEVCEVGLPVVVSCNKGMAEQRIPNMRGIMAARTKPLKVVEPVPTEALTEIAEYSLPPAKAGVKLIDPDNIAELVRLLKEEAKVI
;
A
#
# COMPACT_ATOMS: atom_id res chain seq x y z
N MET A 1 -2.40 -20.50 -10.13
CA MET A 1 -2.59 -19.05 -10.39
C MET A 1 -1.31 -18.28 -10.08
N LYS A 2 -1.00 -17.19 -10.79
CA LYS A 2 0.16 -16.34 -10.50
C LYS A 2 -0.27 -14.96 -10.00
N ILE A 3 0.09 -14.64 -8.77
CA ILE A 3 -0.32 -13.41 -8.07
C ILE A 3 0.89 -12.49 -7.89
N LEU A 4 0.76 -11.24 -8.30
CA LEU A 4 1.73 -10.18 -8.02
C LEU A 4 1.23 -9.34 -6.84
N VAL A 5 2.03 -9.17 -5.81
CA VAL A 5 1.71 -8.31 -4.66
C VAL A 5 2.71 -7.17 -4.59
N CYS A 6 2.22 -5.94 -4.73
CA CYS A 6 3.01 -4.73 -4.58
C CYS A 6 3.28 -4.46 -3.10
N ILE A 7 4.54 -4.27 -2.76
CA ILE A 7 5.02 -4.05 -1.39
C ILE A 7 5.78 -2.72 -1.35
N SER A 8 5.27 -1.78 -0.58
CA SER A 8 5.87 -0.46 -0.39
C SER A 8 6.61 -0.39 0.94
N LYS A 9 7.71 0.38 0.95
CA LYS A 9 8.48 0.74 2.14
C LYS A 9 7.99 2.10 2.62
N THR A 10 7.54 2.20 3.87
CA THR A 10 7.02 3.44 4.46
C THR A 10 7.63 3.68 5.85
N PRO A 11 7.73 4.94 6.30
CA PRO A 11 8.15 5.25 7.67
C PRO A 11 7.10 4.71 8.65
N ASP A 12 7.56 4.23 9.81
CA ASP A 12 6.67 3.83 10.90
C ASP A 12 5.78 5.01 11.33
N THR A 13 4.53 4.75 11.68
CA THR A 13 3.59 5.78 12.18
C THR A 13 4.08 6.52 13.43
N THR A 14 5.04 5.97 14.17
CA THR A 14 5.67 6.65 15.31
C THR A 14 6.90 7.48 14.93
N ALA A 15 7.31 7.49 13.66
CA ALA A 15 8.47 8.24 13.20
C ALA A 15 8.25 9.75 13.36
N LYS A 16 9.28 10.45 13.83
CA LYS A 16 9.26 11.90 13.90
C LYS A 16 9.47 12.46 12.49
N ILE A 17 8.52 13.26 12.03
CA ILE A 17 8.60 13.90 10.72
C ILE A 17 9.51 15.12 10.80
N ALA A 18 10.55 15.13 9.97
CA ALA A 18 11.47 16.24 9.76
C ALA A 18 11.88 16.28 8.28
N PHE A 19 12.39 17.43 7.83
CA PHE A 19 12.78 17.66 6.45
C PHE A 19 14.21 18.20 6.36
N THR A 20 14.88 17.92 5.25
CA THR A 20 16.26 18.35 4.92
C THR A 20 16.28 19.05 3.57
N ASP A 21 17.47 19.52 3.15
CA ASP A 21 17.69 20.17 1.85
C ASP A 21 16.68 21.30 1.57
N ASN A 22 16.58 22.26 2.50
CA ASN A 22 15.62 23.37 2.44
C ASN A 22 14.17 22.90 2.27
N ASN A 23 13.78 21.88 3.04
CA ASN A 23 12.47 21.24 2.99
C ASN A 23 12.12 20.59 1.65
N THR A 24 13.08 20.24 0.81
CA THR A 24 12.80 19.51 -0.45
C THR A 24 12.88 18.00 -0.28
N LYS A 25 13.37 17.51 0.88
CA LYS A 25 13.50 16.08 1.18
C LYS A 25 13.04 15.74 2.58
N PHE A 26 12.57 14.50 2.75
CA PHE A 26 12.29 13.91 4.05
C PHE A 26 13.59 13.50 4.76
N ASP A 27 13.69 13.81 6.06
CA ASP A 27 14.82 13.36 6.88
C ASP A 27 14.66 11.88 7.24
N THR A 28 15.53 11.04 6.67
CA THR A 28 15.52 9.59 6.91
C THR A 28 16.32 9.18 8.16
N SER A 29 16.97 10.13 8.83
CA SER A 29 17.85 9.88 9.97
C SER A 29 17.10 9.32 11.16
N GLY A 30 17.42 8.08 11.56
CA GLY A 30 16.77 7.42 12.70
C GLY A 30 15.33 6.97 12.44
N VAL A 31 14.86 7.00 11.19
CA VAL A 31 13.52 6.54 10.82
C VAL A 31 13.50 5.02 10.78
N GLN A 32 12.54 4.43 11.51
CA GLN A 32 12.21 3.03 11.39
C GLN A 32 11.34 2.80 10.15
N TRP A 33 11.73 1.85 9.31
CA TRP A 33 11.00 1.51 8.08
C TRP A 33 10.23 0.19 8.22
N ILE A 34 8.99 0.23 7.75
CA ILE A 34 8.04 -0.88 7.80
C ILE A 34 7.51 -1.20 6.39
N ILE A 35 6.87 -2.36 6.26
CA ILE A 35 6.01 -2.62 5.12
C ILE A 35 4.80 -1.69 5.27
N ASN A 36 4.36 -1.08 4.17
CA ASN A 36 3.11 -0.31 4.19
C ASN A 36 1.96 -1.17 4.75
N PRO A 37 1.24 -0.73 5.80
CA PRO A 37 0.22 -1.54 6.46
C PRO A 37 -0.88 -2.07 5.52
N ASN A 38 -1.29 -1.28 4.53
CA ASN A 38 -2.29 -1.73 3.56
C ASN A 38 -1.76 -2.85 2.65
N ASP A 39 -0.48 -2.81 2.31
CA ASP A 39 0.17 -3.85 1.50
C ASP A 39 0.37 -5.13 2.34
N GLU A 40 0.80 -4.98 3.60
CA GLU A 40 1.07 -6.08 4.51
C GLU A 40 -0.20 -6.80 4.94
N TYR A 41 -1.14 -6.08 5.55
CA TYR A 41 -2.27 -6.67 6.28
C TYR A 41 -3.39 -7.12 5.35
N TYR A 42 -3.55 -6.46 4.22
CA TYR A 42 -4.72 -6.65 3.35
C TYR A 42 -4.33 -7.31 2.02
N ALA A 43 -3.35 -6.76 1.29
CA ALA A 43 -2.96 -7.31 0.00
C ALA A 43 -2.18 -8.63 0.11
N LEU A 44 -1.11 -8.65 0.88
CA LEU A 44 -0.26 -9.84 1.03
C LEU A 44 -0.98 -10.97 1.74
N VAL A 45 -1.67 -10.68 2.85
CA VAL A 45 -2.42 -11.73 3.58
C VAL A 45 -3.51 -12.34 2.69
N ARG A 46 -4.26 -11.53 1.92
CA ARG A 46 -5.28 -12.08 1.03
C ARG A 46 -4.65 -12.97 -0.07
N ALA A 47 -3.50 -12.59 -0.61
CA ALA A 47 -2.76 -13.44 -1.55
C ALA A 47 -2.35 -14.78 -0.90
N ILE A 48 -1.90 -14.75 0.36
CA ILE A 48 -1.55 -15.96 1.13
C ILE A 48 -2.78 -16.85 1.32
N GLU A 49 -3.94 -16.29 1.67
CA GLU A 49 -5.19 -17.04 1.81
C GLU A 49 -5.62 -17.72 0.52
N LEU A 50 -5.49 -17.05 -0.62
CA LEU A 50 -5.75 -17.66 -1.93
C LEU A 50 -4.81 -18.83 -2.20
N LYS A 51 -3.55 -18.73 -1.80
CA LYS A 51 -2.58 -19.83 -1.91
C LYS A 51 -2.84 -20.96 -0.93
N GLU A 52 -3.36 -20.67 0.26
CA GLU A 52 -3.79 -21.69 1.22
C GLU A 52 -4.98 -22.49 0.68
N ALA A 53 -5.87 -21.85 -0.08
CA ALA A 53 -6.99 -22.50 -0.75
C ALA A 53 -6.57 -23.28 -2.01
N ASP A 54 -5.58 -22.78 -2.76
CA ASP A 54 -4.99 -23.45 -3.93
C ASP A 54 -3.46 -23.39 -3.87
N ALA A 55 -2.85 -24.51 -3.46
CA ALA A 55 -1.40 -24.64 -3.32
C ALA A 55 -0.64 -24.52 -4.65
N SER A 56 -1.31 -24.57 -5.80
CA SER A 56 -0.71 -24.30 -7.11
C SER A 56 -0.51 -22.79 -7.36
N ALA A 57 -1.03 -21.93 -6.49
CA ALA A 57 -0.82 -20.50 -6.59
C ALA A 57 0.61 -20.10 -6.18
N THR A 58 1.19 -19.17 -6.93
CA THR A 58 2.52 -18.60 -6.67
C THR A 58 2.38 -17.11 -6.40
N ILE A 59 3.01 -16.63 -5.32
CA ILE A 59 2.96 -15.23 -4.87
C ILE A 59 4.31 -14.59 -5.15
N HIS A 60 4.32 -13.65 -6.09
CA HIS A 60 5.49 -12.81 -6.37
C HIS A 60 5.33 -11.47 -5.66
N LEU A 61 6.36 -11.04 -4.94
CA LEU A 61 6.42 -9.72 -4.33
C LEU A 61 7.14 -8.77 -5.27
N ILE A 62 6.64 -7.55 -5.42
CA ILE A 62 7.33 -6.50 -6.15
C ILE A 62 7.48 -5.25 -5.31
N ASN A 63 8.67 -4.64 -5.37
CA ASN A 63 8.96 -3.34 -4.81
C ASN A 63 9.72 -2.49 -5.85
N VAL A 64 9.40 -1.21 -5.91
CA VAL A 64 10.17 -0.22 -6.65
C VAL A 64 10.91 0.62 -5.62
N GLY A 65 12.23 0.45 -5.54
CA GLY A 65 13.01 1.03 -4.46
C GLY A 65 14.50 0.66 -4.52
N GLY A 66 15.31 1.44 -3.80
CA GLY A 66 16.74 1.20 -3.59
C GLY A 66 17.03 -0.06 -2.77
N ALA A 67 18.31 -0.39 -2.61
CA ALA A 67 18.78 -1.61 -1.95
C ALA A 67 18.34 -1.74 -0.48
N ASP A 68 18.03 -0.63 0.17
CA ASP A 68 17.50 -0.59 1.52
C ASP A 68 16.08 -1.21 1.64
N SER A 69 15.38 -1.37 0.51
CA SER A 69 14.07 -2.03 0.44
C SER A 69 14.16 -3.56 0.49
N ASP A 70 15.36 -4.14 0.33
CA ASP A 70 15.58 -5.58 0.46
C ASP A 70 15.14 -6.09 1.84
N ALA A 71 15.45 -5.34 2.91
CA ALA A 71 15.05 -5.70 4.27
C ALA A 71 13.51 -5.74 4.43
N ILE A 72 12.79 -4.86 3.73
CA ILE A 72 11.33 -4.81 3.74
C ILE A 72 10.74 -6.00 2.99
N LEU A 73 11.28 -6.34 1.82
CA LEU A 73 10.90 -7.55 1.10
C LEU A 73 11.20 -8.82 1.91
N ARG A 74 12.29 -8.86 2.68
CA ARG A 74 12.57 -9.98 3.61
C ARG A 74 11.52 -10.10 4.72
N LYS A 75 11.02 -8.99 5.26
CA LYS A 75 9.90 -9.02 6.21
C LYS A 75 8.63 -9.56 5.53
N ALA A 76 8.34 -9.14 4.30
CA ALA A 76 7.17 -9.62 3.55
C ALA A 76 7.27 -11.12 3.19
N PHE A 77 8.46 -11.61 2.84
CA PHE A 77 8.70 -13.05 2.64
C PHE A 77 8.43 -13.88 3.89
N ALA A 78 8.68 -13.33 5.08
CA ALA A 78 8.44 -14.03 6.33
C ALA A 78 6.94 -14.29 6.58
N LEU A 79 6.06 -13.47 5.99
CA LEU A 79 4.60 -13.67 6.02
C LEU A 79 4.17 -14.75 5.02
N GLY A 80 4.61 -14.69 3.75
CA GLY A 80 4.22 -15.72 2.79
C GLY A 80 4.43 -15.46 1.30
N GLY A 81 5.55 -14.85 0.89
CA GLY A 81 5.92 -14.74 -0.54
C GLY A 81 6.78 -15.91 -1.05
N ASP A 82 6.74 -16.15 -2.37
CA ASP A 82 7.57 -17.19 -3.03
C ASP A 82 8.83 -16.62 -3.66
N GLU A 83 8.68 -15.56 -4.44
CA GLU A 83 9.75 -14.88 -5.15
C GLU A 83 9.57 -13.38 -5.04
N GLY A 84 10.67 -12.62 -5.09
CA GLY A 84 10.65 -11.18 -4.98
C GLY A 84 11.36 -10.53 -6.15
N ILE A 85 10.85 -9.38 -6.55
CA ILE A 85 11.40 -8.55 -7.62
C ILE A 85 11.57 -7.15 -7.06
N ARG A 86 12.81 -6.68 -6.98
CA ARG A 86 13.11 -5.28 -6.66
C ARG A 86 13.51 -4.56 -7.95
N VAL A 87 12.72 -3.56 -8.33
CA VAL A 87 13.13 -2.61 -9.37
C VAL A 87 14.00 -1.55 -8.73
N ASN A 88 15.26 -1.46 -9.16
CA ASN A 88 16.28 -0.59 -8.59
C ASN A 88 16.10 0.88 -8.99
N ALA A 89 15.06 1.53 -8.44
CA ALA A 89 14.73 2.92 -8.72
C ALA A 89 14.47 3.70 -7.43
N GLU A 90 14.89 4.96 -7.41
CA GLU A 90 14.56 5.94 -6.38
C GLU A 90 13.63 6.98 -7.00
N ASN A 91 12.36 6.60 -7.19
CA ASN A 91 11.38 7.48 -7.82
C ASN A 91 10.23 7.78 -6.85
N SER A 92 9.90 9.06 -6.66
CA SER A 92 8.74 9.53 -5.89
C SER A 92 7.51 9.78 -6.77
N ASP A 93 7.65 9.80 -8.09
CA ASP A 93 6.55 9.99 -9.03
C ASP A 93 5.71 8.71 -9.16
N SER A 94 4.40 8.85 -8.95
CA SER A 94 3.45 7.72 -9.00
C SER A 94 3.40 7.05 -10.37
N PHE A 95 3.50 7.84 -11.46
CA PHE A 95 3.47 7.32 -12.82
C PHE A 95 4.72 6.51 -13.14
N GLY A 96 5.90 7.00 -12.74
CA GLY A 96 7.14 6.24 -12.83
C GLY A 96 7.08 4.91 -12.07
N ILE A 97 6.61 4.91 -10.83
CA ILE A 97 6.43 3.67 -10.04
C ILE A 97 5.48 2.69 -10.73
N ALA A 98 4.30 3.17 -11.15
CA ALA A 98 3.30 2.35 -11.84
C ALA A 98 3.85 1.76 -13.16
N SER A 99 4.64 2.54 -13.91
CA SER A 99 5.29 2.09 -15.14
C SER A 99 6.29 0.97 -14.92
N GLN A 100 7.09 1.04 -13.85
CA GLN A 100 8.00 -0.04 -13.47
C GLN A 100 7.23 -1.32 -13.10
N ILE A 101 6.19 -1.20 -12.28
CA ILE A 101 5.35 -2.33 -11.87
C ILE A 101 4.67 -2.96 -13.09
N ALA A 102 4.06 -2.15 -13.95
CA ALA A 102 3.39 -2.61 -15.15
C ALA A 102 4.37 -3.33 -16.10
N ASN A 103 5.59 -2.82 -16.28
CA ASN A 103 6.59 -3.49 -17.11
C ASN A 103 6.94 -4.90 -16.61
N VAL A 104 7.14 -5.05 -15.30
CA VAL A 104 7.36 -6.38 -14.68
C VAL A 104 6.12 -7.26 -14.81
N ALA A 105 4.93 -6.69 -14.61
CA ALA A 105 3.68 -7.43 -14.69
C ALA A 105 3.40 -7.98 -16.10
N LYS A 106 3.65 -7.19 -17.16
CA LYS A 106 3.52 -7.60 -18.57
C LYS A 106 4.39 -8.82 -18.90
N GLN A 107 5.63 -8.83 -18.42
CA GLN A 107 6.57 -9.93 -18.67
C GLN A 107 6.26 -11.17 -17.84
N GLY A 108 5.60 -10.99 -16.69
CA GLY A 108 5.34 -12.04 -15.73
C GLY A 108 4.06 -12.84 -15.96
N ALA A 109 3.14 -12.38 -16.82
CA ALA A 109 1.84 -12.99 -17.09
C ALA A 109 1.08 -13.32 -15.79
N TYR A 110 0.76 -12.28 -15.01
CA TYR A 110 0.04 -12.43 -13.75
C TYR A 110 -1.47 -12.47 -13.97
N ASP A 111 -2.15 -13.34 -13.23
CA ASP A 111 -3.61 -13.45 -13.22
C ASP A 111 -4.23 -12.42 -12.28
N LEU A 112 -3.51 -12.01 -11.24
CA LEU A 112 -4.02 -11.14 -10.20
C LEU A 112 -2.90 -10.23 -9.70
N ILE A 113 -3.20 -8.94 -9.59
CA ILE A 113 -2.27 -7.95 -9.03
C ILE A 113 -2.94 -7.28 -7.83
N PHE A 114 -2.35 -7.48 -6.65
CA PHE A 114 -2.77 -6.83 -5.42
C PHE A 114 -1.81 -5.72 -5.01
N LEU A 115 -2.37 -4.65 -4.47
CA LEU A 115 -1.68 -3.53 -3.86
C LEU A 115 -2.54 -2.98 -2.73
N GLY A 116 -1.97 -2.37 -1.70
CA GLY A 116 -2.77 -1.64 -0.71
C GLY A 116 -3.40 -0.40 -1.32
N LYS A 117 -4.54 0.06 -0.78
CA LYS A 117 -5.26 1.23 -1.33
C LYS A 117 -4.37 2.47 -1.50
N GLU A 118 -3.47 2.70 -0.54
CA GLU A 118 -2.51 3.80 -0.54
C GLU A 118 -1.34 3.47 0.37
N THR A 119 -0.26 4.23 0.20
CA THR A 119 0.86 4.26 1.14
C THR A 119 0.64 5.34 2.20
N ILE A 120 1.04 5.05 3.44
CA ILE A 120 0.81 5.94 4.58
C ILE A 120 1.66 7.23 4.58
N ASP A 121 2.68 7.31 3.72
CA ASP A 121 3.54 8.47 3.55
C ASP A 121 2.99 9.49 2.54
N TYR A 122 2.42 9.03 1.43
CA TYR A 122 1.91 9.89 0.36
C TYR A 122 0.38 9.97 0.28
N ASN A 123 -0.36 9.00 0.81
CA ASN A 123 -1.82 8.90 0.72
C ASN A 123 -2.37 9.12 -0.70
N GLY A 124 -1.62 8.66 -1.72
CA GLY A 124 -1.88 9.05 -3.11
C GLY A 124 -3.01 8.27 -3.80
N SER A 125 -3.33 7.05 -3.35
CA SER A 125 -4.39 6.20 -3.90
C SER A 125 -4.42 6.03 -5.45
N SER A 126 -3.30 6.26 -6.13
CA SER A 126 -3.24 6.45 -7.60
C SER A 126 -2.55 5.31 -8.35
N VAL A 127 -1.50 4.72 -7.75
CA VAL A 127 -0.63 3.73 -8.40
C VAL A 127 -1.41 2.53 -8.93
N GLY A 128 -2.42 2.04 -8.19
CA GLY A 128 -3.23 0.90 -8.62
C GLY A 128 -3.98 1.13 -9.93
N GLY A 129 -4.65 2.28 -10.04
CA GLY A 129 -5.35 2.65 -11.27
C GLY A 129 -4.40 2.85 -12.44
N MET A 130 -3.25 3.48 -12.20
CA MET A 130 -2.21 3.65 -13.23
C MET A 130 -1.65 2.31 -13.71
N VAL A 131 -1.36 1.37 -12.81
CA VAL A 131 -0.90 0.02 -13.18
C VAL A 131 -1.94 -0.69 -14.03
N ALA A 132 -3.22 -0.64 -13.64
CA ALA A 132 -4.29 -1.26 -14.39
C ALA A 132 -4.44 -0.68 -15.80
N GLU A 133 -4.44 0.65 -15.92
CA GLU A 133 -4.52 1.35 -17.21
C GLU A 133 -3.34 0.99 -18.12
N LEU A 134 -2.11 1.03 -17.58
CA LEU A 134 -0.89 0.68 -18.32
C LEU A 134 -0.86 -0.78 -18.81
N LEU A 135 -1.59 -1.66 -18.12
CA LEU A 135 -1.77 -3.07 -18.48
C LEU A 135 -3.04 -3.32 -19.31
N SER A 136 -3.90 -2.32 -19.48
CA SER A 136 -5.23 -2.44 -20.06
C SER A 136 -6.08 -3.51 -19.37
N LEU A 137 -6.04 -3.53 -18.03
CA LEU A 137 -6.76 -4.48 -17.19
C LEU A 137 -7.91 -3.81 -16.41
N PRO A 138 -8.96 -4.57 -16.05
CA PRO A 138 -9.95 -4.12 -15.09
C PRO A 138 -9.30 -3.73 -13.75
N TYR A 139 -9.84 -2.68 -13.13
CA TYR A 139 -9.42 -2.20 -11.82
C TYR A 139 -10.60 -2.13 -10.86
N VAL A 140 -10.44 -2.73 -9.67
CA VAL A 140 -11.39 -2.56 -8.57
C VAL A 140 -10.66 -1.94 -7.38
N SER A 141 -11.06 -0.73 -7.01
CA SER A 141 -10.44 0.00 -5.90
C SER A 141 -11.19 -0.19 -4.59
N LEU A 142 -10.50 0.08 -3.48
CA LEU A 142 -11.03 0.04 -2.12
C LEU A 142 -11.73 -1.29 -1.75
N ALA A 143 -11.18 -2.41 -2.22
CA ALA A 143 -11.75 -3.72 -2.00
C ALA A 143 -11.60 -4.15 -0.52
N THR A 144 -12.72 -4.47 0.11
CA THR A 144 -12.84 -4.95 1.50
C THR A 144 -13.12 -6.45 1.58
N LYS A 145 -13.47 -7.10 0.47
CA LYS A 145 -13.59 -8.56 0.38
C LYS A 145 -13.24 -9.03 -1.03
N PHE A 146 -12.61 -10.20 -1.14
CA PHE A 146 -12.28 -10.83 -2.41
C PHE A 146 -12.57 -12.33 -2.34
N GLU A 147 -13.40 -12.81 -3.24
CA GLU A 147 -13.73 -14.23 -3.40
C GLU A 147 -13.47 -14.62 -4.85
N LEU A 148 -12.91 -15.80 -5.07
CA LEU A 148 -12.54 -16.29 -6.40
C LEU A 148 -13.23 -17.62 -6.68
N ASN A 149 -13.92 -17.69 -7.81
CA ASN A 149 -14.54 -18.90 -8.32
C ASN A 149 -14.06 -19.16 -9.75
N GLY A 150 -13.12 -20.09 -9.91
CA GLY A 150 -12.45 -20.35 -11.18
C GLY A 150 -11.69 -19.12 -11.67
N THR A 151 -12.18 -18.48 -12.73
CA THR A 151 -11.59 -17.27 -13.34
C THR A 151 -12.39 -16.00 -13.07
N THR A 152 -13.44 -16.07 -12.24
CA THR A 152 -14.29 -14.93 -11.90
C THR A 152 -14.08 -14.56 -10.44
N ALA A 153 -13.76 -13.30 -10.19
CA ALA A 153 -13.64 -12.72 -8.86
C ALA A 153 -14.91 -11.93 -8.51
N THR A 154 -15.44 -12.19 -7.31
CA THR A 154 -16.48 -11.38 -6.67
C THR A 154 -15.81 -10.50 -5.63
N ILE A 155 -15.93 -9.19 -5.78
CA ILE A 155 -15.19 -8.21 -4.99
C ILE A 155 -16.18 -7.26 -4.33
N THR A 156 -16.14 -7.17 -3.01
CA THR A 156 -16.87 -6.13 -2.27
C THR A 156 -15.94 -4.95 -2.06
N ARG A 157 -16.41 -3.74 -2.33
CA ARG A 157 -15.67 -2.50 -2.13
C ARG A 157 -16.48 -1.47 -1.37
N GLU A 158 -15.77 -0.60 -0.66
CA GLU A 158 -16.37 0.51 0.06
C GLU A 158 -16.64 1.68 -0.90
N ILE A 159 -17.83 2.26 -0.79
CA ILE A 159 -18.26 3.46 -1.50
C ILE A 159 -18.86 4.45 -0.50
N GLU A 160 -19.05 5.70 -0.91
CA GLU A 160 -19.78 6.65 -0.09
C GLU A 160 -21.21 6.15 0.15
N GLY A 161 -21.57 5.98 1.42
CA GLY A 161 -22.91 5.54 1.83
C GLY A 161 -23.13 4.02 1.87
N GLY A 162 -22.12 3.18 1.63
CA GLY A 162 -22.25 1.73 1.80
C GLY A 162 -21.19 0.90 1.09
N GLU A 163 -21.61 -0.24 0.54
CA GLU A 163 -20.75 -1.20 -0.15
C GLU A 163 -21.30 -1.52 -1.54
N GLU A 164 -20.40 -1.75 -2.49
CA GLU A 164 -20.69 -2.21 -3.84
C GLU A 164 -20.09 -3.60 -4.04
N VAL A 165 -20.82 -4.51 -4.69
CA VAL A 165 -20.34 -5.84 -5.07
C VAL A 165 -20.16 -5.90 -6.58
N CYS A 166 -18.93 -6.15 -7.01
CA CYS A 166 -18.56 -6.25 -8.42
C CYS A 166 -18.17 -7.69 -8.77
N GLU A 167 -18.50 -8.13 -9.98
CA GLU A 167 -17.96 -9.36 -10.57
C GLU A 167 -17.05 -9.02 -11.74
N VAL A 168 -15.87 -9.65 -11.79
CA VAL A 168 -14.85 -9.37 -12.80
C VAL A 168 -14.07 -10.63 -13.16
N GLY A 169 -13.76 -10.79 -14.45
CA GLY A 169 -12.90 -11.88 -14.92
C GLY A 169 -11.41 -11.58 -14.70
N LEU A 170 -10.62 -12.61 -14.45
CA LEU A 170 -9.16 -12.50 -14.47
C LEU A 170 -8.63 -12.31 -15.91
N PRO A 171 -7.52 -11.57 -16.12
CA PRO A 171 -6.70 -10.91 -15.11
C PRO A 171 -7.26 -9.57 -14.61
N VAL A 172 -7.01 -9.24 -13.33
CA VAL A 172 -7.52 -8.02 -12.66
C VAL A 172 -6.49 -7.40 -11.73
N VAL A 173 -6.56 -6.07 -11.58
CA VAL A 173 -5.83 -5.30 -10.57
C VAL A 173 -6.78 -4.88 -9.45
N VAL A 174 -6.39 -5.09 -8.20
CA VAL A 174 -7.25 -4.80 -7.04
C VAL A 174 -6.46 -4.04 -5.98
N SER A 175 -7.00 -2.91 -5.54
CA SER A 175 -6.45 -2.19 -4.38
C SER A 175 -7.17 -2.62 -3.10
N CYS A 176 -6.44 -3.13 -2.13
CA CYS A 176 -6.95 -3.72 -0.91
C CYS A 176 -7.10 -2.67 0.19
N ASN A 177 -8.27 -2.61 0.80
CA ASN A 177 -8.60 -1.74 1.92
C ASN A 177 -8.84 -2.57 3.19
N LYS A 178 -9.02 -1.88 4.31
CA LYS A 178 -9.38 -2.47 5.59
C LYS A 178 -10.62 -3.36 5.45
N GLY A 179 -10.54 -4.56 6.03
CA GLY A 179 -11.56 -5.60 5.92
C GLY A 179 -11.20 -6.70 4.93
N MET A 180 -10.29 -6.43 3.98
CA MET A 180 -9.89 -7.42 2.97
C MET A 180 -9.31 -8.69 3.59
N ALA A 181 -8.55 -8.60 4.67
CA ALA A 181 -8.02 -9.76 5.39
C ALA A 181 -7.69 -9.36 6.83
N GLU A 182 -7.48 -10.36 7.68
CA GLU A 182 -7.05 -10.16 9.06
C GLU A 182 -5.52 -10.12 9.17
N GLN A 183 -4.99 -9.21 9.97
CA GLN A 183 -3.55 -9.05 10.16
C GLN A 183 -2.92 -10.36 10.66
N ARG A 184 -1.81 -10.78 10.02
CA ARG A 184 -1.03 -11.94 10.42
C ARG A 184 0.37 -11.53 10.89
N ILE A 185 0.91 -12.31 11.82
CA ILE A 185 2.29 -12.18 12.29
C ILE A 185 3.11 -13.35 11.72
N PRO A 186 4.32 -13.10 11.19
CA PRO A 186 5.15 -14.16 10.65
C PRO A 186 5.57 -15.13 11.77
N ASN A 187 5.54 -16.42 11.48
CA ASN A 187 6.04 -17.44 12.39
C ASN A 187 7.55 -17.66 12.23
N MET A 188 8.19 -18.31 13.21
CA MET A 188 9.64 -18.56 13.19
C MET A 188 10.13 -19.29 11.93
N ARG A 189 9.35 -20.24 11.40
CA ARG A 189 9.70 -20.95 10.17
C ARG A 189 9.71 -20.01 8.96
N GLY A 190 8.72 -19.12 8.87
CA GLY A 190 8.62 -18.09 7.84
C GLY A 190 9.82 -17.14 7.89
N ILE A 191 10.17 -16.65 9.08
CA ILE A 191 11.33 -15.76 9.29
C ILE A 191 12.64 -16.42 8.82
N MET A 192 12.84 -17.70 9.13
CA MET A 192 14.05 -18.43 8.71
C MET A 192 14.08 -18.68 7.20
N ALA A 193 12.95 -19.09 6.62
CA ALA A 193 12.84 -19.32 5.18
C ALA A 193 12.98 -18.03 4.35
N ALA A 194 12.53 -16.90 4.86
CA ALA A 194 12.58 -15.61 4.18
C ALA A 194 13.99 -15.20 3.73
N ARG A 195 15.04 -15.60 4.49
CA ARG A 195 16.43 -15.28 4.19
C ARG A 195 16.94 -15.89 2.89
N THR A 196 16.40 -17.04 2.51
CA THR A 196 16.84 -17.80 1.32
C THR A 196 15.89 -17.67 0.14
N LYS A 197 14.73 -17.01 0.31
CA LYS A 197 13.79 -16.76 -0.79
C LYS A 197 14.46 -16.01 -1.94
N PRO A 198 14.21 -16.38 -3.21
CA PRO A 198 14.77 -15.67 -4.36
C PRO A 198 14.35 -14.20 -4.37
N LEU A 199 15.32 -13.30 -4.48
CA LEU A 199 15.09 -11.87 -4.69
C LEU A 199 15.87 -11.46 -5.95
N LYS A 200 15.14 -11.19 -7.03
CA LYS A 200 15.70 -10.71 -8.28
C LYS A 200 15.73 -9.19 -8.26
N VAL A 201 16.90 -8.62 -8.45
CA VAL A 201 17.06 -7.18 -8.69
C VAL A 201 17.01 -6.94 -10.20
N VAL A 202 16.20 -5.98 -10.63
CA VAL A 202 16.10 -5.55 -12.03
C VAL A 202 16.31 -4.04 -12.12
N GLU A 203 16.99 -3.61 -13.18
CA GLU A 203 17.17 -2.18 -13.45
C GLU A 203 15.87 -1.57 -14.02
N PRO A 204 15.59 -0.28 -13.73
CA PRO A 204 14.39 0.38 -14.20
C PRO A 204 14.42 0.56 -15.72
N VAL A 205 13.22 0.56 -16.31
CA VAL A 205 13.05 0.99 -17.70
C VAL A 205 12.92 2.51 -17.77
N PRO A 206 13.28 3.15 -18.91
CA PRO A 206 13.07 4.58 -19.09
C PRO A 206 11.60 4.97 -18.90
N THR A 207 11.35 5.96 -18.06
CA THR A 207 10.02 6.53 -17.80
C THR A 207 10.13 8.04 -17.70
N GLU A 208 9.13 8.75 -18.19
CA GLU A 208 9.00 10.19 -17.99
C GLU A 208 8.54 10.46 -16.55
N ALA A 209 9.25 11.33 -15.83
CA ALA A 209 8.78 11.81 -14.53
C ALA A 209 7.77 12.93 -14.78
N LEU A 210 6.51 12.72 -14.36
CA LEU A 210 5.43 13.68 -14.61
C LEU A 210 5.21 14.64 -13.44
N THR A 211 5.65 14.26 -12.25
CA THR A 211 5.54 15.06 -11.04
C THR A 211 6.86 15.07 -10.27
N GLU A 212 7.07 16.15 -9.52
CA GLU A 212 8.16 16.28 -8.57
C GLU A 212 7.67 17.01 -7.32
N ILE A 213 8.37 16.80 -6.21
CA ILE A 213 8.03 17.43 -4.94
C ILE A 213 8.83 18.72 -4.82
N ALA A 214 8.13 19.86 -4.87
CA ALA A 214 8.76 21.16 -4.80
C ALA A 214 9.22 21.52 -3.37
N GLU A 215 8.38 21.27 -2.37
CA GLU A 215 8.65 21.61 -0.97
C GLU A 215 7.72 20.82 -0.02
N TYR A 216 8.22 20.51 1.17
CA TYR A 216 7.48 20.00 2.30
C TYR A 216 7.27 21.07 3.36
N SER A 217 6.12 21.05 4.03
CA SER A 217 5.88 21.88 5.20
C SER A 217 5.11 21.12 6.25
N LEU A 218 5.34 21.47 7.52
CA LEU A 218 4.51 20.96 8.61
C LEU A 218 3.19 21.74 8.64
N PRO A 219 2.07 21.09 9.00
CA PRO A 219 0.83 21.81 9.23
C PRO A 219 1.02 22.86 10.33
N PRO A 220 0.22 23.93 10.34
CA PRO A 220 0.28 24.93 11.40
C PRO A 220 0.18 24.28 12.78
N ALA A 221 0.96 24.78 13.74
CA ALA A 221 0.88 24.32 15.12
C ALA A 221 -0.57 24.44 15.62
N LYS A 222 -1.07 23.38 16.28
CA LYS A 222 -2.41 23.41 16.88
C LYS A 222 -2.47 24.57 17.88
N ALA A 223 -3.52 25.38 17.78
CA ALA A 223 -3.81 26.40 18.77
C ALA A 223 -4.06 25.76 20.14
N GLY A 224 -3.89 26.54 21.22
CA GLY A 224 -4.21 26.08 22.57
C GLY A 224 -5.67 25.62 22.68
N VAL A 225 -5.92 24.64 23.54
CA VAL A 225 -7.29 24.17 23.82
C VAL A 225 -7.93 25.03 24.91
N LYS A 226 -9.20 25.40 24.72
CA LYS A 226 -10.01 25.99 25.79
C LYS A 226 -10.63 24.87 26.59
N LEU A 227 -10.18 24.71 27.83
CA LEU A 227 -10.78 23.75 28.76
C LEU A 227 -12.08 24.33 29.31
N ILE A 228 -13.15 23.55 29.26
CA ILE A 228 -14.45 23.90 29.83
C ILE A 228 -14.67 23.03 31.06
N ASP A 229 -15.26 23.62 32.09
CA ASP A 229 -15.63 22.91 33.30
C ASP A 229 -16.59 21.74 32.96
N PRO A 230 -16.32 20.51 33.43
CA PRO A 230 -17.22 19.37 33.23
C PRO A 230 -18.67 19.62 33.64
N ASP A 231 -18.91 20.48 34.63
CA ASP A 231 -20.25 20.81 35.13
C ASP A 231 -20.95 21.88 34.27
N ASN A 232 -20.27 22.47 33.29
CA ASN A 232 -20.81 23.54 32.42
C ASN A 232 -20.88 23.12 30.94
N ILE A 233 -21.66 22.08 30.68
CA ILE A 233 -21.93 21.56 29.33
C ILE A 233 -22.60 22.64 28.45
N ALA A 234 -23.42 23.52 29.03
CA ALA A 234 -24.11 24.57 28.29
C ALA A 234 -23.11 25.55 27.63
N GLU A 235 -22.05 25.92 28.34
CA GLU A 235 -21.00 26.77 27.79
C GLU A 235 -20.23 26.06 26.66
N LEU A 236 -19.95 24.76 26.80
CA LEU A 236 -19.33 23.99 25.71
C LEU A 236 -20.19 24.02 24.44
N VAL A 237 -21.49 23.74 24.56
CA VAL A 237 -22.42 23.76 23.42
C VAL A 237 -22.50 25.16 22.81
N ARG A 238 -22.58 26.22 23.63
CA ARG A 238 -22.59 27.60 23.17
C ARG A 238 -21.34 27.92 22.35
N LEU A 239 -20.16 27.59 22.86
CA LEU A 239 -18.88 27.83 22.19
C LEU A 239 -18.74 27.03 20.88
N LEU A 240 -19.20 25.78 20.87
CA LEU A 240 -19.18 24.95 19.65
C LEU A 240 -20.09 25.50 18.55
N LYS A 241 -21.24 26.06 18.93
CA LYS A 241 -22.22 26.63 17.99
C LYS A 241 -21.85 28.04 17.52
N GLU A 242 -21.47 28.91 18.44
CA GLU A 242 -21.29 30.35 18.17
C GLU A 242 -19.87 30.69 17.70
N GLU A 243 -18.85 30.13 18.35
CA GLU A 243 -17.45 30.46 18.08
C GLU A 243 -16.84 29.48 17.06
N ALA A 244 -16.91 28.17 17.34
CA ALA A 244 -16.30 27.15 16.48
C ALA A 244 -17.15 26.82 15.24
N LYS A 245 -18.48 26.98 15.32
CA LYS A 245 -19.47 26.70 14.26
C LYS A 245 -19.36 25.29 13.68
N VAL A 246 -19.18 24.30 14.56
CA VAL A 246 -19.03 22.89 14.18
C VAL A 246 -20.28 22.04 14.46
N ILE A 247 -21.31 22.64 15.08
CA ILE A 247 -22.63 22.07 15.34
C ILE A 247 -23.74 23.11 15.14
#